data_AF-A0A377Z777-F1
#
_entry.id   AF-A0A377Z777-F1
#
_cell.length_a   1.000
_cell.length_b   1.000
_cell.length_c   1.000
_cell.angle_alpha   90.00
_cell.angle_beta   90.00
_cell.angle_gamma   90.00
#
_symmetry.space_group_name_H-M   'P 1'
#
loop_
_entity.id
_entity.type
_entity.pdbx_description
1 polymer ?
#
loop_
_entity_poly.entity_id
_entity_poly.type
_entity_poly.pdbx_seq_one_letter_code
_entity_poly.pdbx_strand_id
1 'polypeptide(L)'
;MFATLPDGSRLPRHRDPYAGSLRFHLGLATPNDDRCFIEVDGQRYSWRDGEGVLFDETYIHYAENTSGENRLILFCDIERPMRYRWAQKS
;
A
#
# COMPACT_ATOMS: atom_id res chain seq x y z
N MET A 1 10.84 3.68 1.77
CA MET A 1 10.35 4.93 2.39
C MET A 1 9.53 4.58 3.63
N PHE A 2 9.49 5.42 4.66
CA PHE A 2 8.52 5.26 5.76
C PHE A 2 7.32 6.18 5.49
N ALA A 3 6.10 5.67 5.68
CA ALA A 3 4.88 6.41 5.41
C ALA A 3 3.93 6.36 6.62
N THR A 4 3.57 7.53 7.12
CA THR A 4 2.58 7.68 8.20
C THR A 4 1.23 8.07 7.62
N LEU A 5 0.16 7.44 8.10
CA LEU A 5 -1.22 7.85 7.85
C LEU A 5 -1.85 8.23 9.21
N PRO A 6 -2.02 9.52 9.51
CA PRO A 6 -2.59 9.95 10.78
C PRO A 6 -4.05 9.49 10.95
N ASP A 7 -4.53 9.48 12.19
CA ASP A 7 -5.97 9.31 12.44
C ASP A 7 -6.80 10.40 11.73
N GLY A 8 -8.03 10.06 11.34
CA GLY A 8 -8.95 10.91 10.57
C GLY A 8 -8.50 11.22 9.15
N SER A 9 -7.38 10.64 8.69
CA SER A 9 -6.82 10.93 7.36
C SER A 9 -7.30 9.95 6.31
N ARG A 10 -7.47 10.47 5.09
CA ARG A 10 -7.80 9.68 3.91
C ARG A 10 -6.86 10.03 2.77
N LEU A 11 -6.18 9.03 2.23
CA LEU A 11 -5.48 9.15 0.97
C LEU A 11 -6.50 8.93 -0.15
N PRO A 12 -6.76 9.91 -1.04
CA PRO A 12 -7.81 9.79 -2.05
C PRO A 12 -7.61 8.62 -3.02
N ARG A 13 -8.68 8.25 -3.72
CA ARG A 13 -8.63 7.21 -4.77
C ARG A 13 -7.70 7.64 -5.90
N HIS A 14 -6.69 6.83 -6.17
CA HIS A 14 -5.73 7.05 -7.24
C HIS A 14 -5.24 5.71 -7.81
N ARG A 15 -4.46 5.80 -8.88
CA ARG A 15 -3.69 4.69 -9.44
C ARG A 15 -2.44 5.29 -10.09
N ASP A 16 -1.38 4.52 -10.14
CA ASP A 16 -0.18 4.96 -10.82
C ASP A 16 -0.36 4.79 -12.34
N PRO A 17 0.14 5.73 -13.15
CA PRO A 17 -0.09 5.73 -14.59
C PRO A 17 0.70 4.64 -15.32
N TYR A 18 1.69 4.03 -14.67
CA TYR A 18 2.62 3.08 -15.28
C TYR A 18 2.90 1.88 -14.38
N ALA A 19 2.88 0.68 -14.96
CA ALA A 19 3.12 -0.58 -14.25
C ALA A 19 4.63 -0.88 -14.08
N GLY A 20 5.40 0.05 -13.53
CA GLY A 20 6.85 -0.11 -13.36
C GLY A 20 7.25 -0.96 -12.15
N SER A 21 6.41 -0.96 -11.12
CA SER A 21 6.66 -1.59 -9.83
C SER A 21 5.42 -2.29 -9.30
N LEU A 22 5.65 -3.12 -8.28
CA LEU A 22 4.63 -3.55 -7.32
C LEU A 22 4.87 -2.81 -6.01
N ARG A 23 3.80 -2.51 -5.29
CA ARG A 23 3.86 -1.73 -4.05
C ARG A 23 3.77 -2.65 -2.86
N PHE A 24 4.83 -2.67 -2.06
CA PHE A 24 4.92 -3.46 -0.84
C PHE A 24 4.79 -2.55 0.39
N HIS A 25 3.90 -2.93 1.29
CA HIS A 25 3.75 -2.29 2.59
C HIS A 25 3.97 -3.32 3.71
N LEU A 26 4.84 -3.02 4.66
CA LEU A 26 5.00 -3.77 5.91
C LEU A 26 4.51 -2.93 7.08
N GLY A 27 3.60 -3.47 7.91
CA GLY A 27 3.15 -2.83 9.14
C GLY A 27 4.28 -2.76 10.18
N LEU A 28 4.59 -1.56 10.67
CA LEU A 28 5.64 -1.35 11.68
C LEU A 28 5.07 -0.94 13.04
N ALA A 29 4.16 0.03 13.01
CA ALA A 29 3.37 0.46 14.17
C ALA A 29 2.01 0.89 13.64
N THR A 30 1.05 -0.03 13.67
CA THR A 30 -0.30 0.17 13.13
C THR A 30 -1.34 0.09 14.25
N PRO A 31 -2.54 0.64 14.02
CA PRO A 31 -3.63 0.51 14.98
C PRO A 31 -4.11 -0.94 15.21
N ASN A 32 -3.68 -1.89 14.38
CA ASN A 32 -4.16 -3.29 14.38
C ASN A 32 -5.70 -3.41 14.33
N ASP A 33 -6.37 -2.43 13.72
CA ASP A 33 -7.82 -2.27 13.62
C ASP A 33 -8.28 -2.26 12.16
N ASP A 34 -9.51 -2.70 11.87
CA ASP A 34 -10.08 -2.73 10.51
C ASP A 34 -10.52 -1.37 9.98
N ARG A 35 -10.60 -0.36 10.84
CA ARG A 35 -10.84 1.05 10.49
C ARG A 35 -9.60 1.72 9.88
N CYS A 36 -8.44 1.05 9.87
CA CYS A 36 -7.23 1.49 9.20
C CYS A 36 -6.87 0.52 8.06
N PHE A 37 -7.25 0.86 6.83
CA PHE A 37 -7.19 -0.04 5.69
C PHE A 37 -6.73 0.64 4.40
N ILE A 38 -6.30 -0.20 3.45
CA ILE A 38 -6.22 0.11 2.03
C ILE A 38 -7.26 -0.73 1.30
N GLU A 39 -7.99 -0.10 0.38
CA GLU A 39 -8.83 -0.82 -0.57
C GLU A 39 -8.17 -0.76 -1.94
N VAL A 40 -7.96 -1.92 -2.56
CA VAL A 40 -7.36 -2.08 -3.88
C VAL A 40 -8.37 -2.83 -4.75
N ASP A 41 -8.91 -2.15 -5.76
CA ASP A 41 -9.92 -2.70 -6.68
C ASP A 41 -11.12 -3.39 -5.98
N GLY A 42 -11.61 -2.77 -4.90
CA GLY A 42 -12.73 -3.27 -4.10
C GLY A 42 -12.37 -4.32 -3.04
N GLN A 43 -11.10 -4.76 -2.98
CA GLN A 43 -10.62 -5.65 -1.93
C GLN A 43 -9.96 -4.85 -0.81
N ARG A 44 -10.41 -5.07 0.43
CA ARG A 44 -9.87 -4.38 1.60
C ARG A 44 -8.82 -5.20 2.31
N TYR A 45 -7.74 -4.53 2.71
CA TYR A 45 -6.72 -5.06 3.59
C TYR A 45 -6.44 -4.06 4.71
N SER A 46 -6.48 -4.54 5.94
CA SER A 46 -6.19 -3.77 7.14
C SER A 46 -4.77 -4.10 7.60
N TRP A 47 -3.95 -3.09 7.87
CA TRP A 47 -2.56 -3.35 8.28
C TRP A 47 -2.48 -3.94 9.69
N ARG A 48 -1.56 -4.90 9.86
CA ARG A 48 -1.14 -5.45 11.15
C ARG A 48 0.36 -5.32 11.30
N ASP A 49 0.83 -5.18 12.54
CA ASP A 49 2.26 -5.10 12.81
C ASP A 49 2.97 -6.40 12.41
N GLY A 50 4.08 -6.26 11.69
CA GLY A 50 4.85 -7.39 11.16
C GLY A 50 4.25 -8.04 9.90
N GLU A 51 3.05 -7.67 9.48
CA GLU A 51 2.42 -8.24 8.28
C GLU A 51 2.66 -7.40 7.03
N GLY A 52 2.94 -8.09 5.93
CA GLY A 52 3.22 -7.50 4.63
C GLY A 52 2.04 -7.65 3.66
N VAL A 53 1.78 -6.59 2.89
CA VAL A 53 0.88 -6.62 1.73
C VAL A 53 1.62 -6.15 0.48
N LEU A 54 1.47 -6.91 -0.61
CA LEU A 54 1.99 -6.58 -1.93
C LEU A 54 0.81 -6.42 -2.89
N PHE A 55 0.76 -5.32 -3.62
CA PHE A 55 -0.29 -5.09 -4.60
C PHE A 55 0.23 -4.36 -5.83
N ASP A 56 -0.56 -4.45 -6.89
CA ASP A 56 -0.31 -3.73 -8.12
C ASP A 56 -0.88 -2.31 -8.01
N GLU A 57 0.01 -1.32 -8.02
CA GLU A 57 -0.30 0.12 -7.89
C GLU A 57 -1.11 0.70 -9.06
N THR A 58 -1.25 -0.03 -10.17
CA THR A 58 -2.08 0.40 -11.29
C THR A 58 -3.57 0.15 -11.10
N TYR A 59 -3.94 -0.65 -10.11
CA TYR A 59 -5.32 -0.76 -9.66
C TYR A 59 -5.74 0.49 -8.89
N ILE A 60 -7.03 0.86 -8.99
CA ILE A 60 -7.55 1.98 -8.21
C ILE A 60 -7.48 1.61 -6.74
N HIS A 61 -6.79 2.44 -5.96
CA HIS A 61 -6.63 2.23 -4.54
C HIS A 61 -6.78 3.52 -3.73
N TYR A 62 -7.23 3.38 -2.49
CA TYR A 62 -7.27 4.46 -1.50
C TYR A 62 -7.00 3.88 -0.11
N ALA A 63 -6.55 4.74 0.79
CA ALA A 63 -6.32 4.37 2.18
C ALA A 63 -7.10 5.30 3.10
N GLU A 64 -7.58 4.75 4.21
CA GLU A 64 -8.32 5.50 5.21
C GLU A 64 -7.92 5.04 6.60
N ASN A 65 -7.88 5.97 7.54
CA ASN A 65 -7.63 5.68 8.93
C ASN A 65 -8.62 6.44 9.80
N THR A 66 -9.52 5.70 10.45
CA THR A 66 -10.49 6.21 11.44
C THR A 66 -10.43 5.40 12.74
N SER A 67 -9.24 4.88 13.04
CA SER A 67 -9.01 3.97 14.17
C SER A 67 -8.81 4.68 15.51
N GLY A 68 -8.45 5.97 15.51
CA GLY A 68 -8.03 6.73 16.70
C GLY A 68 -6.52 6.77 16.92
N GLU A 69 -5.73 6.06 16.11
CA GLU A 69 -4.26 5.99 16.22
C GLU A 69 -3.57 6.18 14.86
N ASN A 70 -2.32 6.64 14.89
CA ASN A 70 -1.54 6.80 13.66
C ASN A 70 -1.02 5.46 13.14
N ARG A 71 -0.92 5.32 11.81
CA ARG A 71 -0.35 4.12 11.17
C ARG A 71 0.98 4.43 10.51
N LEU A 72 2.04 3.75 10.94
CA LEU A 72 3.37 3.77 10.33
C LEU A 72 3.65 2.46 9.60
N ILE A 73 4.08 2.56 8.34
CA ILE A 73 4.52 1.42 7.52
C ILE A 73 5.90 1.66 6.92
N LEU A 74 6.57 0.57 6.56
CA LEU A 74 7.60 0.57 5.53
C LEU A 74 6.93 0.42 4.17
N PHE A 75 7.18 1.36 3.27
CA PHE A 75 6.78 1.36 1.88
C PHE A 75 7.99 1.04 1.00
N CYS A 76 7.87 0.06 0.11
CA CYS A 76 8.90 -0.32 -0.84
C CYS A 76 8.29 -0.50 -2.24
N ASP A 77 9.00 0.00 -3.24
CA ASP A 77 8.75 -0.39 -4.63
C ASP A 77 9.53 -1.68 -4.88
N ILE A 78 8.82 -2.73 -5.28
CA ILE A 78 9.38 -4.01 -5.70
C ILE A 78 9.39 -4.02 -7.23
N GLU A 79 10.50 -4.46 -7.81
CA GLU A 79 10.60 -4.60 -9.25
C GLU A 79 9.50 -5.54 -9.77
N ARG A 80 8.75 -5.07 -10.77
CA ARG A 80 7.75 -5.89 -11.43
C ARG A 80 8.43 -6.82 -12.44
N PRO A 81 8.22 -8.14 -12.36
CA PRO A 81 8.67 -9.05 -13.40
C PRO A 81 7.97 -8.73 -14.74
N MET A 82 8.73 -8.19 -15.69
CA MET A 82 8.21 -7.89 -17.03
C MET A 82 8.20 -9.14 -17.90
N ARG A 83 7.12 -9.31 -18.69
CA ARG A 83 6.93 -10.48 -19.57
C ARG A 83 8.05 -10.62 -20.61
N TYR A 84 8.56 -9.52 -21.12
CA TYR A 84 9.61 -9.51 -22.13
C TYR A 84 10.95 -9.12 -21.52
N ARG A 85 11.98 -9.93 -21.77
CA ARG A 85 13.34 -9.71 -21.24
C ARG A 85 13.94 -8.36 -21.62
N TRP A 86 13.63 -7.84 -22.80
CA TRP A 86 14.12 -6.53 -23.24
C TRP A 86 13.50 -5.36 -22.46
N ALA A 87 12.38 -5.59 -21.77
CA ALA A 87 11.68 -4.60 -20.95
C ALA A 87 12.00 -4.75 -19.45
N GLN A 88 12.76 -5.79 -19.04
CA GLN A 88 13.29 -5.90 -17.69
C GLN A 88 14.47 -4.92 -17.54
N LYS A 89 14.57 -4.21 -16.42
CA LYS A 89 15.75 -3.37 -16.17
C LYS A 89 16.94 -4.30 -15.92
N SER A 90 18.07 -4.00 -16.58
CA SER A 90 19.33 -4.73 -16.46
C SER A 90 19.94 -4.62 -15.07
#